data_AF-L5LFT3-F1
#
_entry.id   AF-L5LFT3-F1
#
_cell.length_a   1.000
_cell.length_b   1.000
_cell.length_c   1.000
_cell.angle_alpha   90.00
_cell.angle_beta   90.00
_cell.angle_gamma   90.00
#
_symmetry.space_group_name_H-M   'P 1'
#
loop_
_entity.id
_entity.type
_entity.pdbx_description
1 polymer ?
#
loop_
_entity_poly.entity_id
_entity_poly.type
_entity_poly.pdbx_seq_one_letter_code
_entity_poly.pdbx_strand_id
1 'polypeptide(L)'
;MWAGLSPAIILALALALAVARAKELKPTATPIFTGRPFVVAWDVPTQDCGPRLKVPLDLEEKAFDVQASPNEGFVDQNITIFYRERLGLYPYFDSEGKPVHGGVPQNDSVLRAHLDMLQERVEHYIRRQEPAGLAVIDWEDWRPVWVRNWQDKDVYRQLSRQLVASRHPDWPPDRVGKQAQYEFEFGAREFMLRTLRSAKRFRPQHLWGFYLFPDCYNHDYVQNWETYTGRCPDVEVSRNDQLAWLWAESTALFPSVYLEEALASTAHGRNFVSFRVQEALRVARTHHPSHALPVYVFTRPTYSRRLTGLSQMDLISTIGESAALGAAGVILWGDAGFTTSMETCQYLKDYLMRVLIPYVVNVSWAAHYCSWAQCHGHGRCVRRDPSTNTFLHLSASSFRLVPSHTPGEPPLRPEGELSWADLDHLQKHFQCQCYLGWGGEQCQWDRGRAGGGTRGAWAGSHLTGLLAAAALALTWTL
;
A
#
# COMPACT_ATOMS: atom_id res chain seq x y z
N MET A 1 3.23 -44.19 -36.39
CA MET A 1 3.07 -44.51 -34.95
C MET A 1 3.63 -43.33 -34.17
N TRP A 2 2.76 -42.51 -33.56
CA TRP A 2 3.21 -41.42 -32.70
C TRP A 2 3.43 -42.03 -31.32
N ALA A 3 4.70 -42.19 -30.93
CA ALA A 3 5.05 -42.62 -29.58
C ALA A 3 4.62 -41.50 -28.61
N GLY A 4 3.50 -41.70 -27.91
CA GLY A 4 3.08 -40.82 -26.84
C GLY A 4 4.12 -40.82 -25.72
N LEU A 5 4.34 -39.65 -25.12
CA LEU A 5 5.23 -39.52 -23.96
C LEU A 5 4.77 -40.47 -22.84
N SER A 6 5.70 -41.18 -22.22
CA SER A 6 5.41 -42.06 -21.09
C SER A 6 4.72 -41.27 -19.96
N PRO A 7 3.74 -41.85 -19.24
CA PRO A 7 3.09 -41.21 -18.08
C PRO A 7 4.08 -40.66 -17.04
N ALA A 8 5.23 -41.31 -16.88
CA ALA A 8 6.30 -40.84 -15.98
C ALA A 8 6.95 -39.53 -16.47
N ILE A 9 7.10 -39.35 -17.77
CA ILE A 9 7.64 -38.12 -18.37
C ILE A 9 6.62 -36.99 -18.26
N ILE A 10 5.33 -37.29 -18.47
CA ILE A 10 4.25 -36.32 -18.29
C ILE A 10 4.17 -35.86 -16.82
N LEU A 11 4.26 -36.80 -15.87
CA LEU A 11 4.26 -36.49 -14.44
C LEU A 11 5.50 -35.69 -14.04
N ALA A 12 6.69 -36.06 -14.52
CA ALA A 12 7.93 -35.31 -14.27
C ALA A 12 7.88 -33.89 -14.86
N LEU A 13 7.34 -33.73 -16.07
CA LEU A 13 7.13 -32.42 -16.69
C LEU A 13 6.10 -31.60 -15.92
N ALA A 14 5.00 -32.21 -15.46
CA ALA A 14 3.98 -31.54 -14.64
C ALA A 14 4.53 -31.11 -13.28
N LEU A 15 5.34 -31.94 -12.63
CA LEU A 15 6.06 -31.62 -11.39
C LEU A 15 7.08 -30.51 -11.62
N ALA A 16 7.87 -30.57 -12.70
CA ALA A 16 8.82 -29.52 -13.05
C ALA A 16 8.11 -28.19 -13.34
N LEU A 17 6.98 -28.21 -14.05
CA LEU A 17 6.15 -27.03 -14.30
C LEU A 17 5.52 -26.48 -13.01
N ALA A 18 5.09 -27.36 -12.10
CA ALA A 18 4.54 -26.98 -10.81
C ALA A 18 5.62 -26.35 -9.90
N VAL A 19 6.84 -26.91 -9.88
CA VAL A 19 7.99 -26.37 -9.14
C VAL A 19 8.46 -25.05 -9.74
N ALA A 20 8.49 -24.91 -11.07
CA ALA A 20 8.81 -23.66 -11.74
C ALA A 20 7.76 -22.57 -11.44
N ARG A 21 6.47 -22.93 -11.44
CA ARG A 21 5.38 -22.03 -11.02
C ARG A 21 5.43 -21.70 -9.53
N ALA A 22 5.92 -22.60 -8.68
CA ALA A 22 6.09 -22.36 -7.24
C ALA A 22 7.23 -21.37 -6.91
N LYS A 23 8.16 -21.15 -7.84
CA LYS A 23 9.24 -20.14 -7.69
C LYS A 23 8.82 -18.75 -8.16
N GLU A 24 7.76 -18.62 -8.95
CA GLU A 24 7.29 -17.32 -9.43
C GLU A 24 6.46 -16.61 -8.35
N LEU A 25 6.84 -15.37 -8.05
CA LEU A 25 5.99 -14.50 -7.25
C LEU A 25 4.68 -14.22 -7.99
N LYS A 26 3.59 -14.15 -7.23
CA LYS A 26 2.29 -13.77 -7.78
C LYS A 26 2.40 -12.44 -8.53
N PRO A 27 1.90 -12.35 -9.78
CA PRO A 27 2.05 -11.15 -10.59
C PRO A 27 1.33 -9.96 -9.94
N THR A 28 1.70 -8.74 -10.30
CA THR A 28 1.11 -7.50 -9.79
C THR A 28 0.64 -6.58 -10.92
N ALA A 29 -0.14 -5.55 -10.61
CA ALA A 29 -0.59 -4.57 -11.60
C ALA A 29 0.59 -3.80 -12.22
N THR A 30 0.47 -3.45 -13.50
CA THR A 30 1.43 -2.57 -14.20
C THR A 30 1.44 -1.17 -13.53
N PRO A 31 2.59 -0.47 -13.48
CA PRO A 31 2.65 0.88 -12.94
C PRO A 31 1.73 1.85 -13.69
N ILE A 32 0.94 2.65 -12.97
CA ILE A 32 -0.09 3.52 -13.55
C ILE A 32 0.36 4.95 -13.90
N PHE A 33 1.54 5.37 -13.47
CA PHE A 33 2.02 6.75 -13.62
C PHE A 33 3.11 6.89 -14.70
N THR A 34 4.38 6.72 -14.30
CA THR A 34 5.56 6.99 -15.15
C THR A 34 6.12 5.73 -15.83
N GLY A 35 5.41 4.60 -15.74
CA GLY A 35 5.94 3.28 -16.11
C GLY A 35 7.06 2.78 -15.20
N ARG A 36 7.45 3.55 -14.17
CA ARG A 36 8.51 3.16 -13.24
C ARG A 36 8.05 2.09 -12.27
N PRO A 37 8.93 1.14 -11.89
CA PRO A 37 8.57 0.06 -10.97
C PRO A 37 8.21 0.52 -9.57
N PHE A 38 8.85 1.61 -9.12
CA PHE A 38 8.68 2.23 -7.81
C PHE A 38 8.47 3.73 -8.00
N VAL A 39 7.32 4.22 -7.55
CA VAL A 39 6.89 5.62 -7.67
C VAL A 39 7.11 6.34 -6.35
N VAL A 40 7.67 7.55 -6.38
CA VAL A 40 7.68 8.44 -5.21
C VAL A 40 6.75 9.61 -5.47
N ALA A 41 5.66 9.67 -4.71
CA ALA A 41 4.68 10.73 -4.81
C ALA A 41 4.84 11.78 -3.70
N TRP A 42 4.60 13.04 -4.04
CA TRP A 42 4.60 14.19 -3.15
C TRP A 42 3.17 14.66 -2.92
N ASP A 43 2.67 14.52 -1.70
CA ASP A 43 1.35 14.97 -1.26
C ASP A 43 1.49 15.81 0.03
N VAL A 44 2.32 16.84 -0.06
CA VAL A 44 2.59 17.80 1.03
C VAL A 44 2.00 19.16 0.61
N PRO A 45 1.35 19.91 1.52
CA PRO A 45 0.62 21.12 1.15
C PRO A 45 1.54 22.34 0.92
N THR A 46 2.57 22.22 0.08
CA THR A 46 3.61 23.24 -0.18
C THR A 46 3.17 24.42 -1.04
N GLN A 47 1.91 24.47 -1.48
CA GLN A 47 1.42 25.42 -2.47
C GLN A 47 1.46 26.88 -1.98
N ASP A 48 1.49 27.09 -0.66
CA ASP A 48 1.62 28.40 -0.04
C ASP A 48 3.08 28.90 0.05
N CYS A 49 4.08 28.01 -0.05
CA CYS A 49 5.47 28.38 0.15
C CYS A 49 5.93 29.45 -0.85
N GLY A 50 5.62 29.29 -2.14
CA GLY A 50 5.95 30.27 -3.18
C GLY A 50 5.16 31.59 -3.08
N PRO A 51 3.84 31.57 -3.30
CA PRO A 51 3.04 32.79 -3.43
C PRO A 51 2.94 33.58 -2.12
N ARG A 52 2.72 32.90 -0.98
CA ARG A 52 2.50 33.55 0.32
C ARG A 52 3.81 33.79 1.08
N LEU A 53 4.69 32.79 1.13
CA LEU A 53 5.89 32.82 1.97
C LEU A 53 7.19 33.15 1.22
N LYS A 54 7.12 33.38 -0.10
CA LYS A 54 8.24 33.79 -0.97
C LYS A 54 9.40 32.77 -1.04
N VAL A 55 9.11 31.50 -0.79
CA VAL A 55 10.03 30.36 -0.92
C VAL A 55 9.47 29.39 -1.97
N PRO A 56 9.70 29.60 -3.27
CA PRO A 56 9.21 28.69 -4.31
C PRO A 56 9.91 27.32 -4.22
N LEU A 57 9.15 26.24 -4.46
CA LEU A 57 9.57 24.83 -4.42
C LEU A 57 9.43 24.12 -5.78
N ASP A 58 9.16 24.87 -6.86
CA ASP A 58 8.82 24.31 -8.19
C ASP A 58 9.92 23.42 -8.79
N LEU A 59 11.18 23.64 -8.41
CA LEU A 59 12.30 22.82 -8.88
C LEU A 59 12.40 21.52 -8.08
N GLU A 60 12.26 21.62 -6.76
CA GLU A 60 12.31 20.50 -5.83
C GLU A 60 11.20 19.49 -6.11
N GLU A 61 9.98 19.97 -6.37
CA GLU A 61 8.81 19.13 -6.60
C GLU A 61 8.92 18.28 -7.88
N LYS A 62 9.72 18.71 -8.87
CA LYS A 62 9.98 17.93 -10.11
C LYS A 62 10.80 16.67 -9.88
N ALA A 63 11.37 16.47 -8.69
CA ALA A 63 12.05 15.24 -8.33
C ALA A 63 11.09 14.06 -8.13
N PHE A 64 9.81 14.32 -7.88
CA PHE A 64 8.80 13.32 -7.59
C PHE A 64 8.04 12.91 -8.85
N ASP A 65 7.69 11.64 -8.95
CA ASP A 65 6.98 11.09 -10.11
C ASP A 65 5.53 11.60 -10.21
N VAL A 66 4.95 11.94 -9.05
CA VAL A 66 3.57 12.42 -8.93
C VAL A 66 3.54 13.52 -7.87
N GLN A 67 2.82 14.59 -8.17
CA GLN A 67 2.59 15.71 -7.26
C GLN A 67 1.08 15.84 -7.01
N ALA A 68 0.72 16.08 -5.75
CA ALA A 68 -0.63 16.34 -5.29
C ALA A 68 -0.59 17.27 -4.08
N SER A 69 -1.77 17.73 -3.66
CA SER A 69 -1.99 18.49 -2.46
C SER A 69 -3.09 17.84 -1.63
N PRO A 70 -2.91 17.73 -0.30
CA PRO A 70 -3.98 17.30 0.59
C PRO A 70 -5.03 18.41 0.82
N ASN A 71 -4.79 19.65 0.37
CA ASN A 71 -5.68 20.77 0.57
C ASN A 71 -7.00 20.61 -0.20
N GLU A 72 -8.10 21.05 0.41
CA GLU A 72 -9.47 20.80 -0.10
C GLU A 72 -9.73 21.42 -1.48
N GLY A 73 -9.13 22.58 -1.77
CA GLY A 73 -9.32 23.28 -3.03
C GLY A 73 -8.66 22.62 -4.24
N PHE A 74 -7.83 21.60 -4.04
CA PHE A 74 -7.11 20.92 -5.11
C PHE A 74 -7.84 19.64 -5.52
N VAL A 75 -8.33 19.65 -6.76
CA VAL A 75 -9.15 18.58 -7.34
C VAL A 75 -8.57 18.13 -8.67
N ASP A 76 -9.04 16.98 -9.15
CA ASP A 76 -8.61 16.35 -10.40
C ASP A 76 -7.10 16.04 -10.43
N GLN A 77 -6.61 15.60 -9.27
CA GLN A 77 -5.21 15.26 -9.01
C GLN A 77 -4.94 13.78 -9.25
N ASN A 78 -3.68 13.45 -9.57
CA ASN A 78 -3.22 12.06 -9.71
C ASN A 78 -3.35 11.24 -8.42
N ILE A 79 -3.35 11.91 -7.27
CA ILE A 79 -3.63 11.34 -5.95
C ILE A 79 -4.73 12.19 -5.33
N THR A 80 -5.83 11.55 -4.99
CA THR A 80 -6.96 12.20 -4.32
C THR A 80 -7.18 11.55 -2.97
N ILE A 81 -6.98 12.32 -1.89
CA ILE A 81 -7.31 11.90 -0.53
C ILE A 81 -8.69 12.44 -0.14
N PHE A 82 -9.57 11.51 0.21
CA PHE A 82 -10.89 11.78 0.74
C PHE A 82 -10.87 11.68 2.26
N TYR A 83 -10.60 12.80 2.95
CA TYR A 83 -10.81 12.90 4.40
C TYR A 83 -12.30 12.73 4.74
N ARG A 84 -12.60 12.52 6.03
CA ARG A 84 -13.94 12.17 6.53
C ARG A 84 -15.08 13.05 5.99
N GLU A 85 -14.88 14.36 5.81
CA GLU A 85 -15.91 15.28 5.30
C GLU A 85 -16.06 15.29 3.77
N ARG A 86 -15.11 14.69 3.04
CA ARG A 86 -15.01 14.80 1.57
C ARG A 86 -15.76 13.71 0.80
N LEU A 87 -16.15 12.61 1.46
CA LEU A 87 -16.75 11.46 0.79
C LEU A 87 -18.04 10.99 1.48
N GLY A 88 -19.13 11.69 1.18
CA GLY A 88 -20.48 11.34 1.65
C GLY A 88 -20.69 11.60 3.14
N LEU A 89 -21.63 10.86 3.74
CA LEU A 89 -22.05 11.03 5.14
C LEU A 89 -21.39 10.01 6.07
N TYR A 90 -20.07 10.06 6.20
CA TYR A 90 -19.33 9.16 7.10
C TYR A 90 -19.69 9.42 8.58
N PRO A 91 -20.09 8.42 9.37
CA PRO A 91 -20.48 8.62 10.78
C PRO A 91 -19.25 8.74 11.70
N TYR A 92 -19.24 9.75 12.56
CA TYR A 92 -18.14 10.00 13.51
C TYR A 92 -18.61 10.82 14.73
N PHE A 93 -17.71 11.09 15.68
CA PHE A 93 -17.93 12.03 16.77
C PHE A 93 -17.06 13.28 16.58
N ASP A 94 -17.65 14.46 16.69
CA ASP A 94 -16.89 15.72 16.59
C ASP A 94 -16.02 15.98 17.84
N SER A 95 -15.29 17.11 17.84
CA SER A 95 -14.41 17.49 18.95
C SER A 95 -15.13 17.74 20.27
N GLU A 96 -16.45 17.94 20.24
CA GLU A 96 -17.30 18.12 21.42
C GLU A 96 -17.92 16.79 21.89
N GLY A 97 -17.58 15.68 21.22
CA GLY A 97 -18.11 14.35 21.52
C GLY A 97 -19.55 14.16 21.06
N LYS A 98 -20.05 14.98 20.13
CA LYS A 98 -21.41 14.86 19.60
C LYS A 98 -21.41 13.93 18.37
N PRO A 99 -22.40 13.02 18.26
CA PRO A 99 -22.48 12.14 17.11
C PRO A 99 -22.89 12.92 15.85
N VAL A 100 -22.04 12.84 14.83
CA VAL A 100 -22.28 13.34 13.48
C VAL A 100 -22.70 12.17 12.60
N HIS A 101 -23.75 12.38 11.80
CA HIS A 101 -24.38 11.35 10.96
C HIS A 101 -24.71 10.07 11.75
N GLY A 102 -25.18 10.23 13.00
CA GLY A 102 -25.53 9.12 13.87
C GLY A 102 -24.37 8.49 14.65
N GLY A 103 -23.13 8.91 14.40
CA GLY A 103 -21.95 8.54 15.19
C GLY A 103 -21.44 7.11 15.02
N VAL A 104 -22.26 6.15 14.60
CA VAL A 104 -21.87 4.74 14.42
C VAL A 104 -22.37 4.17 13.08
N PRO A 105 -21.69 3.18 12.48
CA PRO A 105 -21.96 2.74 11.12
C PRO A 105 -23.20 1.85 10.95
N GLN A 106 -23.77 1.28 12.01
CA GLN A 106 -24.94 0.39 11.94
C GLN A 106 -26.30 1.10 11.74
N ASN A 107 -26.29 2.38 11.37
CA ASN A 107 -27.51 3.11 11.03
C ASN A 107 -27.80 3.03 9.52
N ASP A 108 -28.71 2.14 9.13
CA ASP A 108 -29.09 1.90 7.74
C ASP A 108 -29.61 3.14 6.99
N SER A 109 -30.28 4.05 7.68
CA SER A 109 -30.79 5.29 7.07
C SER A 109 -29.64 6.18 6.62
N VAL A 110 -28.60 6.28 7.46
CA VAL A 110 -27.39 7.05 7.16
C VAL A 110 -26.62 6.41 6.01
N LEU A 111 -26.50 5.08 5.99
CA LEU A 111 -25.84 4.39 4.88
C LEU A 111 -26.55 4.65 3.54
N ARG A 112 -27.89 4.64 3.49
CA ARG A 112 -28.63 4.97 2.26
C ARG A 112 -28.33 6.39 1.79
N ALA A 113 -28.50 7.38 2.68
CA ALA A 113 -28.24 8.77 2.37
C ALA A 113 -26.76 9.03 1.99
N HIS A 114 -25.81 8.33 2.64
CA HIS A 114 -24.39 8.37 2.28
C HIS A 114 -24.18 7.95 0.83
N LEU A 115 -24.75 6.81 0.41
CA LEU A 115 -24.58 6.26 -0.94
C LEU A 115 -25.22 7.15 -2.01
N ASP A 116 -26.36 7.79 -1.71
CA ASP A 116 -27.03 8.72 -2.64
C ASP A 116 -26.16 9.95 -2.96
N MET A 117 -25.31 10.37 -2.02
CA MET A 117 -24.40 11.51 -2.20
C MET A 117 -23.04 11.15 -2.82
N LEU A 118 -22.68 9.86 -2.86
CA LEU A 118 -21.30 9.47 -3.22
C LEU A 118 -20.90 9.87 -4.63
N GLN A 119 -21.82 9.79 -5.60
CA GLN A 119 -21.49 10.09 -6.98
C GLN A 119 -21.01 11.54 -7.14
N GLU A 120 -21.81 12.49 -6.64
CA GLU A 120 -21.48 13.92 -6.70
C GLU A 120 -20.13 14.21 -6.03
N ARG A 121 -19.87 13.60 -4.86
CA ARG A 121 -18.62 13.79 -4.11
C ARG A 121 -17.41 13.22 -4.87
N VAL A 122 -17.53 12.02 -5.44
CA VAL A 122 -16.44 11.44 -6.25
C VAL A 122 -16.18 12.28 -7.50
N GLU A 123 -17.24 12.73 -8.19
CA GLU A 123 -17.12 13.54 -9.41
C GLU A 123 -16.55 14.93 -9.17
N HIS A 124 -16.79 15.50 -7.98
CA HIS A 124 -16.20 16.78 -7.58
C HIS A 124 -14.67 16.72 -7.51
N TYR A 125 -14.13 15.71 -6.81
CA TYR A 125 -12.69 15.58 -6.58
C TYR A 125 -11.94 14.86 -7.71
N ILE A 126 -12.58 13.92 -8.40
CA ILE A 126 -12.01 13.19 -9.54
C ILE A 126 -12.89 13.48 -10.75
N ARG A 127 -12.60 14.55 -11.50
CA ARG A 127 -13.51 15.01 -12.57
C ARG A 127 -13.42 14.13 -13.81
N ARG A 128 -12.20 13.70 -14.17
CA ARG A 128 -11.96 12.85 -15.35
C ARG A 128 -12.04 11.36 -15.01
N GLN A 129 -12.39 10.54 -15.99
CA GLN A 129 -12.30 9.08 -15.87
C GLN A 129 -10.87 8.57 -16.08
N GLU A 130 -10.12 9.24 -16.95
CA GLU A 130 -8.73 8.94 -17.31
C GLU A 130 -7.88 10.23 -17.32
N PRO A 131 -6.57 10.14 -17.04
CA PRO A 131 -5.81 8.92 -16.72
C PRO A 131 -6.14 8.33 -15.35
N ALA A 132 -5.66 7.11 -15.09
CA ALA A 132 -5.77 6.47 -13.78
C ALA A 132 -5.00 7.26 -12.70
N GLY A 133 -5.53 7.26 -11.48
CA GLY A 133 -4.90 7.86 -10.30
C GLY A 133 -5.10 7.01 -9.04
N LEU A 134 -4.52 7.45 -7.92
CA LEU A 134 -4.76 6.86 -6.60
C LEU A 134 -5.92 7.60 -5.94
N ALA A 135 -6.87 6.84 -5.40
CA ALA A 135 -8.02 7.36 -4.68
C ALA A 135 -8.03 6.76 -3.27
N VAL A 136 -7.63 7.59 -2.31
CA VAL A 136 -7.37 7.15 -0.92
C VAL A 136 -8.51 7.64 -0.04
N ILE A 137 -9.22 6.71 0.60
CA ILE A 137 -10.25 7.05 1.59
C ILE A 137 -9.60 7.12 2.97
N ASP A 138 -9.57 8.30 3.56
CA ASP A 138 -8.92 8.55 4.84
C ASP A 138 -9.95 8.71 5.96
N TRP A 139 -10.39 7.56 6.46
CA TRP A 139 -11.38 7.43 7.53
C TRP A 139 -10.74 6.80 8.75
N GLU A 140 -10.43 7.65 9.74
CA GLU A 140 -9.66 7.26 10.90
C GLU A 140 -10.46 7.22 12.20
N ASP A 141 -11.70 7.71 12.20
CA ASP A 141 -12.45 7.92 13.43
C ASP A 141 -12.80 6.60 14.15
N TRP A 142 -13.18 5.54 13.42
CA TRP A 142 -13.40 4.19 13.95
C TRP A 142 -12.62 3.11 13.16
N ARG A 143 -12.58 1.88 13.68
CA ARG A 143 -12.01 0.71 13.02
C ARG A 143 -13.10 -0.35 12.80
N PRO A 144 -13.14 -1.04 11.65
CA PRO A 144 -14.20 -2.02 11.36
C PRO A 144 -14.15 -3.26 12.26
N VAL A 145 -13.06 -3.48 12.99
CA VAL A 145 -12.93 -4.54 13.99
C VAL A 145 -13.18 -3.93 15.37
N TRP A 146 -14.21 -4.41 16.07
CA TRP A 146 -14.72 -3.87 17.33
C TRP A 146 -13.63 -3.63 18.37
N VAL A 147 -12.77 -4.62 18.56
CA VAL A 147 -11.74 -4.58 19.59
C VAL A 147 -10.68 -3.51 19.35
N ARG A 148 -10.49 -3.05 18.09
CA ARG A 148 -9.56 -1.97 17.71
C ARG A 148 -10.09 -0.57 18.03
N ASN A 149 -11.34 -0.46 18.50
CA ASN A 149 -11.93 0.80 18.95
C ASN A 149 -11.69 0.98 20.46
N TRP A 150 -10.42 1.14 20.84
CA TRP A 150 -9.98 1.40 22.22
C TRP A 150 -9.69 2.90 22.43
N GLN A 151 -9.36 3.28 23.67
CA GLN A 151 -9.01 4.65 24.06
C GLN A 151 -10.11 5.65 23.66
N ASP A 152 -9.76 6.71 22.94
CA ASP A 152 -10.66 7.74 22.41
C ASP A 152 -11.78 7.16 21.52
N LYS A 153 -11.53 6.01 20.88
CA LYS A 153 -12.52 5.29 20.06
C LYS A 153 -13.49 4.43 20.86
N ASP A 154 -13.39 4.35 22.20
CA ASP A 154 -14.34 3.58 23.00
C ASP A 154 -15.77 4.15 22.93
N VAL A 155 -15.92 5.43 22.58
CA VAL A 155 -17.22 6.10 22.37
C VAL A 155 -18.10 5.35 21.35
N TYR A 156 -17.51 4.75 20.31
CA TYR A 156 -18.24 3.95 19.32
C TYR A 156 -18.80 2.67 19.94
N ARG A 157 -18.04 2.02 20.84
CA ARG A 157 -18.49 0.83 21.55
C ARG A 157 -19.56 1.17 22.57
N GLN A 158 -19.44 2.30 23.25
CA GLN A 158 -20.42 2.79 24.22
C GLN A 158 -21.76 3.10 23.55
N LEU A 159 -21.78 3.92 22.50
CA LEU A 159 -23.00 4.26 21.78
C LEU A 159 -23.65 3.02 21.17
N SER A 160 -22.86 2.09 20.61
CA SER A 160 -23.39 0.84 20.07
C SER A 160 -24.11 0.00 21.13
N ARG A 161 -23.55 -0.11 22.35
CA ARG A 161 -24.22 -0.80 23.47
C ARG A 161 -25.50 -0.08 23.91
N GLN A 162 -25.47 1.26 23.99
CA GLN A 162 -26.63 2.07 24.36
C GLN A 162 -27.80 1.87 23.37
N LEU A 163 -27.51 1.84 22.07
CA LEU A 163 -28.52 1.61 21.03
C LEU A 163 -29.16 0.21 21.11
N VAL A 164 -28.39 -0.80 21.48
CA VAL A 164 -28.93 -2.16 21.70
C VAL A 164 -29.76 -2.20 22.99
N ALA A 165 -29.25 -1.62 24.08
CA ALA A 165 -29.96 -1.58 25.36
C ALA A 165 -31.29 -0.81 25.28
N SER A 166 -31.36 0.28 24.51
CA SER A 166 -32.60 1.03 24.33
C SER A 166 -33.69 0.26 23.57
N ARG A 167 -33.29 -0.61 22.63
CA ARG A 167 -34.20 -1.52 21.91
C ARG A 167 -34.55 -2.78 22.71
N HIS A 168 -33.70 -3.15 23.67
CA HIS A 168 -33.86 -4.34 24.49
C HIS A 168 -33.59 -4.05 25.99
N PRO A 169 -34.49 -3.33 26.69
CA PRO A 169 -34.27 -2.91 28.08
C PRO A 169 -34.08 -4.08 29.07
N ASP A 170 -34.66 -5.24 28.77
CA ASP A 170 -34.63 -6.42 29.64
C ASP A 170 -33.42 -7.34 29.39
N TRP A 171 -32.54 -7.03 28.43
CA TRP A 171 -31.40 -7.89 28.12
C TRP A 171 -30.26 -7.73 29.13
N PRO A 172 -29.59 -8.83 29.51
CA PRO A 172 -28.42 -8.75 30.36
C PRO A 172 -27.24 -8.07 29.63
N PRO A 173 -26.34 -7.38 30.35
CA PRO A 173 -25.23 -6.63 29.76
C PRO A 173 -24.36 -7.42 28.77
N ASP A 174 -24.07 -8.70 29.06
CA ASP A 174 -23.26 -9.53 28.17
C ASP A 174 -23.92 -9.79 26.81
N ARG A 175 -25.26 -9.95 26.81
CA ARG A 175 -26.03 -10.12 25.57
C ARG A 175 -26.07 -8.82 24.77
N VAL A 176 -26.26 -7.69 25.46
CA VAL A 176 -26.16 -6.36 24.84
C VAL A 176 -24.78 -6.14 24.22
N GLY A 177 -23.71 -6.49 24.94
CA GLY A 177 -22.33 -6.36 24.46
C GLY A 177 -22.06 -7.17 23.20
N LYS A 178 -22.45 -8.45 23.16
CA LYS A 178 -22.28 -9.31 21.98
C LYS A 178 -23.08 -8.83 20.78
N GLN A 179 -24.33 -8.40 21.00
CA GLN A 179 -25.17 -7.88 19.93
C GLN A 179 -24.63 -6.54 19.39
N ALA A 180 -24.17 -5.64 20.27
CA ALA A 180 -23.58 -4.37 19.87
C ALA A 180 -22.32 -4.56 19.04
N GLN A 181 -21.47 -5.52 19.40
CA GLN A 181 -20.32 -5.90 18.59
C GLN A 181 -20.75 -6.37 17.20
N TYR A 182 -21.70 -7.32 17.13
CA TYR A 182 -22.19 -7.86 15.87
C TYR A 182 -22.75 -6.76 14.96
N GLU A 183 -23.64 -5.90 15.48
CA GLU A 183 -24.25 -4.83 14.71
C GLU A 183 -23.22 -3.80 14.23
N PHE A 184 -22.28 -3.41 15.09
CA PHE A 184 -21.23 -2.47 14.73
C PHE A 184 -20.32 -3.02 13.64
N GLU A 185 -19.79 -4.24 13.78
CA GLU A 185 -18.87 -4.83 12.79
C GLU A 185 -19.59 -5.11 11.46
N PHE A 186 -20.86 -5.52 11.51
CA PHE A 186 -21.70 -5.67 10.33
C PHE A 186 -21.92 -4.32 9.63
N GLY A 187 -22.34 -3.30 10.39
CA GLY A 187 -22.54 -1.95 9.88
C GLY A 187 -21.27 -1.35 9.29
N ALA A 188 -20.14 -1.46 9.98
CA ALA A 188 -18.84 -0.98 9.53
C ALA A 188 -18.41 -1.64 8.21
N ARG A 189 -18.58 -2.96 8.10
CA ARG A 189 -18.32 -3.71 6.88
C ARG A 189 -19.19 -3.25 5.72
N GLU A 190 -20.50 -3.15 5.93
CA GLU A 190 -21.43 -2.72 4.87
C GLU A 190 -21.15 -1.29 4.42
N PHE A 191 -20.85 -0.39 5.37
CA PHE A 191 -20.50 0.99 5.07
C PHE A 191 -19.27 1.05 4.17
N MET A 192 -18.13 0.50 4.62
CA MET A 192 -16.88 0.53 3.86
C MET A 192 -16.99 -0.18 2.50
N LEU A 193 -17.61 -1.37 2.44
CA LEU A 193 -17.76 -2.12 1.19
C LEU A 193 -18.62 -1.41 0.16
N ARG A 194 -19.78 -0.89 0.57
CA ARG A 194 -20.71 -0.25 -0.36
C ARG A 194 -20.20 1.10 -0.84
N THR A 195 -19.45 1.82 0.00
CA THR A 195 -18.71 3.01 -0.42
C THR A 195 -17.68 2.65 -1.49
N LEU A 196 -16.81 1.67 -1.21
CA LEU A 196 -15.72 1.28 -2.11
C LEU A 196 -16.25 0.77 -3.46
N ARG A 197 -17.30 -0.05 -3.46
CA ARG A 197 -17.98 -0.53 -4.68
C ARG A 197 -18.54 0.61 -5.52
N SER A 198 -19.24 1.55 -4.87
CA SER A 198 -19.84 2.70 -5.56
C SER A 198 -18.75 3.58 -6.16
N ALA A 199 -17.73 3.93 -5.38
CA ALA A 199 -16.61 4.74 -5.82
C ALA A 199 -15.88 4.14 -7.02
N LYS A 200 -15.56 2.83 -6.97
CA LYS A 200 -14.98 2.09 -8.10
C LYS A 200 -15.89 2.07 -9.33
N ARG A 201 -17.21 1.95 -9.16
CA ARG A 201 -18.15 2.02 -10.28
C ARG A 201 -18.11 3.39 -10.95
N PHE A 202 -18.00 4.47 -10.18
CA PHE A 202 -17.92 5.83 -10.71
C PHE A 202 -16.56 6.13 -11.35
N ARG A 203 -15.46 5.58 -10.81
CA ARG A 203 -14.10 5.76 -11.33
C ARG A 203 -13.35 4.41 -11.40
N PRO A 204 -13.62 3.59 -12.43
CA PRO A 204 -13.12 2.22 -12.51
C PRO A 204 -11.62 2.11 -12.84
N GLN A 205 -11.02 3.16 -13.42
CA GLN A 205 -9.59 3.19 -13.73
C GLN A 205 -8.73 3.61 -12.53
N HIS A 206 -9.33 4.22 -11.50
CA HIS A 206 -8.57 4.66 -10.32
C HIS A 206 -8.33 3.49 -9.36
N LEU A 207 -7.19 3.54 -8.67
CA LEU A 207 -6.85 2.59 -7.63
C LEU A 207 -7.35 3.08 -6.28
N TRP A 208 -8.45 2.48 -5.85
CA TRP A 208 -9.13 2.72 -4.58
C TRP A 208 -8.64 1.83 -3.44
N GLY A 209 -8.64 2.39 -2.24
CA GLY A 209 -8.34 1.73 -0.97
C GLY A 209 -8.43 2.72 0.20
N PHE A 210 -8.33 2.19 1.42
CA PHE A 210 -8.37 3.01 2.64
C PHE A 210 -6.96 3.28 3.14
N TYR A 211 -6.68 4.53 3.52
CA TYR A 211 -5.47 4.89 4.26
C TYR A 211 -5.38 4.08 5.56
N LEU A 212 -4.15 3.82 6.00
CA LEU A 212 -3.77 3.03 7.18
C LEU A 212 -3.92 1.51 7.03
N PHE A 213 -4.68 1.01 6.04
CA PHE A 213 -4.98 -0.42 5.96
C PHE A 213 -4.03 -1.21 5.02
N PRO A 214 -3.50 -2.36 5.48
CA PRO A 214 -3.59 -2.90 6.84
C PRO A 214 -2.67 -2.16 7.83
N ASP A 215 -3.06 -2.19 9.11
CA ASP A 215 -2.17 -1.81 10.20
C ASP A 215 -1.59 -3.06 10.87
N CYS A 216 -0.32 -2.95 11.28
CA CYS A 216 0.46 -3.98 11.94
C CYS A 216 0.37 -3.88 13.47
N TYR A 217 0.04 -2.69 14.01
CA TYR A 217 0.00 -2.40 15.46
C TYR A 217 1.27 -2.79 16.23
N ASN A 218 2.43 -2.71 15.59
CA ASN A 218 3.76 -3.00 16.15
C ASN A 218 4.35 -1.81 16.93
N HIS A 219 3.57 -1.21 17.83
CA HIS A 219 3.98 -0.03 18.61
C HIS A 219 4.54 -0.35 20.00
N ASP A 220 4.79 -1.62 20.31
CA ASP A 220 5.24 -2.07 21.62
C ASP A 220 6.70 -1.68 21.92
N TYR A 221 7.44 -1.10 20.97
CA TYR A 221 8.72 -0.44 21.21
C TYR A 221 8.67 0.61 22.33
N VAL A 222 7.48 1.21 22.58
CA VAL A 222 7.25 2.18 23.66
C VAL A 222 7.45 1.55 25.04
N GLN A 223 7.19 0.25 25.18
CA GLN A 223 7.27 -0.46 26.47
C GLN A 223 8.39 -1.50 26.51
N ASN A 224 8.78 -2.03 25.34
CA ASN A 224 9.62 -3.23 25.22
C ASN A 224 10.87 -2.99 24.35
N TRP A 225 11.53 -1.83 24.49
CA TRP A 225 12.65 -1.44 23.63
C TRP A 225 13.71 -2.54 23.42
N GLU A 226 14.22 -3.13 24.51
CA GLU A 226 15.27 -4.15 24.49
C GLU A 226 14.88 -5.44 23.74
N THR A 227 13.59 -5.79 23.72
CA THR A 227 13.07 -7.02 23.10
C THR A 227 12.28 -6.75 21.82
N TYR A 228 12.23 -5.50 21.37
CA TYR A 228 11.38 -5.08 20.26
C TYR A 228 11.89 -5.63 18.92
N THR A 229 11.06 -6.48 18.30
CA THR A 229 11.39 -7.12 17.02
C THR A 229 10.80 -6.40 15.81
N GLY A 230 9.82 -5.52 16.03
CA GLY A 230 9.01 -4.91 14.96
C GLY A 230 7.92 -5.81 14.37
N ARG A 231 7.86 -7.09 14.73
CA ARG A 231 6.85 -8.03 14.21
C ARG A 231 5.44 -7.54 14.52
N CYS A 232 4.53 -7.68 13.56
CA CYS A 232 3.11 -7.54 13.84
C CYS A 232 2.71 -8.62 14.85
N PRO A 233 1.98 -8.28 15.93
CA PRO A 233 1.46 -9.29 16.84
C PRO A 233 0.59 -10.30 16.09
N ASP A 234 0.69 -11.60 16.41
CA ASP A 234 -0.02 -12.67 15.68
C ASP A 234 -1.56 -12.48 15.71
N VAL A 235 -2.08 -11.89 16.80
CA VAL A 235 -3.49 -11.53 16.93
C VAL A 235 -3.91 -10.45 15.92
N GLU A 236 -3.01 -9.54 15.56
CA GLU A 236 -3.27 -8.46 14.61
C GLU A 236 -3.21 -8.96 13.17
N VAL A 237 -2.30 -9.90 12.87
CA VAL A 237 -2.27 -10.64 11.60
C VAL A 237 -3.60 -11.40 11.42
N SER A 238 -4.06 -12.11 12.46
CA SER A 238 -5.34 -12.83 12.44
C SER A 238 -6.54 -11.91 12.26
N ARG A 239 -6.53 -10.71 12.87
CA ARG A 239 -7.57 -9.69 12.68
C ARG A 239 -7.54 -9.11 11.27
N ASN A 240 -6.36 -8.94 10.67
CA ASN A 240 -6.25 -8.53 9.27
C ASN A 240 -6.78 -9.62 8.33
N ASP A 241 -6.61 -10.90 8.64
CA ASP A 241 -7.21 -11.98 7.84
C ASP A 241 -8.76 -11.94 7.85
N GLN A 242 -9.37 -11.51 8.97
CA GLN A 242 -10.83 -11.31 9.06
C GLN A 242 -11.34 -10.16 8.17
N LEU A 243 -10.46 -9.26 7.76
CA LEU A 243 -10.75 -8.17 6.82
C LEU A 243 -10.58 -8.59 5.35
N ALA A 244 -10.56 -9.90 5.05
CA ALA A 244 -10.54 -10.46 3.69
C ALA A 244 -11.50 -9.77 2.70
N TRP A 245 -12.68 -9.37 3.19
CA TRP A 245 -13.69 -8.65 2.41
C TRP A 245 -13.21 -7.28 1.93
N LEU A 246 -12.39 -6.57 2.73
CA LEU A 246 -11.87 -5.26 2.38
C LEU A 246 -10.78 -5.39 1.31
N TRP A 247 -9.85 -6.34 1.51
CA TRP A 247 -8.77 -6.60 0.57
C TRP A 247 -9.30 -7.05 -0.79
N ALA A 248 -10.33 -7.89 -0.81
CA ALA A 248 -10.94 -8.36 -2.05
C ALA A 248 -11.64 -7.25 -2.85
N GLU A 249 -12.15 -6.22 -2.17
CA GLU A 249 -12.84 -5.11 -2.82
C GLU A 249 -11.88 -3.96 -3.20
N SER A 250 -10.76 -3.82 -2.50
CA SER A 250 -9.70 -2.84 -2.81
C SER A 250 -9.00 -3.12 -4.14
N THR A 251 -8.44 -2.05 -4.71
CA THR A 251 -7.60 -2.10 -5.93
C THR A 251 -6.16 -1.62 -5.68
N ALA A 252 -5.90 -1.03 -4.51
CA ALA A 252 -4.58 -0.78 -3.96
C ALA A 252 -4.64 -0.82 -2.42
N LEU A 253 -3.47 -0.94 -1.77
CA LEU A 253 -3.34 -0.84 -0.31
C LEU A 253 -2.48 0.35 0.09
N PHE A 254 -2.84 0.99 1.19
CA PHE A 254 -2.23 2.25 1.65
C PHE A 254 -1.80 2.18 3.12
N PRO A 255 -0.86 1.27 3.48
CA PRO A 255 -0.36 1.20 4.85
C PRO A 255 0.43 2.46 5.21
N SER A 256 0.32 2.92 6.45
CA SER A 256 1.13 4.02 6.97
C SER A 256 2.36 3.50 7.70
N VAL A 257 3.52 4.10 7.48
CA VAL A 257 4.80 3.77 8.16
C VAL A 257 5.45 5.01 8.78
N TYR A 258 4.64 5.98 9.20
CA TYR A 258 5.12 7.22 9.81
C TYR A 258 6.06 6.92 10.98
N LEU A 259 7.31 7.32 10.82
CA LEU A 259 8.37 6.99 11.77
C LEU A 259 8.41 8.03 12.90
N GLU A 260 8.30 7.59 14.15
CA GLU A 260 8.47 8.47 15.31
C GLU A 260 9.96 8.74 15.58
N GLU A 261 10.27 9.92 16.13
CA GLU A 261 11.64 10.34 16.45
C GLU A 261 12.34 9.40 17.45
N ALA A 262 11.58 8.70 18.30
CA ALA A 262 12.11 7.67 19.21
C ALA A 262 12.75 6.48 18.49
N LEU A 263 12.40 6.26 17.21
CA LEU A 263 12.96 5.20 16.37
C LEU A 263 14.06 5.69 15.42
N ALA A 264 14.38 6.98 15.45
CA ALA A 264 15.30 7.64 14.52
C ALA A 264 16.67 6.95 14.46
N SER A 265 17.09 6.60 13.25
CA SER A 265 18.41 6.06 12.94
C SER A 265 18.73 4.78 13.73
N THR A 266 17.71 3.95 13.98
CA THR A 266 17.84 2.67 14.69
C THR A 266 17.43 1.47 13.83
N ALA A 267 17.98 0.29 14.18
CA ALA A 267 17.51 -0.96 13.60
C ALA A 267 16.02 -1.23 13.91
N HIS A 268 15.54 -0.78 15.08
CA HIS A 268 14.13 -0.86 15.46
C HIS A 268 13.23 -0.03 14.55
N GLY A 269 13.67 1.16 14.13
CA GLY A 269 12.94 1.98 13.16
C GLY A 269 12.78 1.28 11.81
N ARG A 270 13.84 0.63 11.34
CA ARG A 270 13.76 -0.22 10.14
C ARG A 270 12.83 -1.41 10.33
N ASN A 271 12.92 -2.13 11.44
CA ASN A 271 12.05 -3.27 11.71
C ASN A 271 10.58 -2.84 11.79
N PHE A 272 10.30 -1.69 12.43
CA PHE A 272 8.96 -1.09 12.48
C PHE A 272 8.36 -0.92 11.09
N VAL A 273 9.11 -0.30 10.16
CA VAL A 273 8.66 -0.12 8.77
C VAL A 273 8.55 -1.46 8.05
N SER A 274 9.60 -2.29 8.13
CA SER A 274 9.71 -3.53 7.37
C SER A 274 8.51 -4.45 7.59
N PHE A 275 8.12 -4.69 8.84
CA PHE A 275 6.98 -5.55 9.15
C PHE A 275 5.64 -4.97 8.73
N ARG A 276 5.48 -3.63 8.74
CA ARG A 276 4.26 -2.96 8.24
C ARG A 276 4.12 -3.12 6.72
N VAL A 277 5.21 -2.95 5.99
CA VAL A 277 5.24 -3.17 4.53
C VAL A 277 5.03 -4.64 4.20
N GLN A 278 5.68 -5.56 4.94
CA GLN A 278 5.51 -6.99 4.75
C GLN A 278 4.07 -7.45 5.00
N GLU A 279 3.38 -6.92 6.02
CA GLU A 279 1.98 -7.25 6.29
C GLU A 279 1.06 -6.77 5.16
N ALA A 280 1.28 -5.57 4.65
CA ALA A 280 0.55 -5.07 3.48
C ALA A 280 0.78 -5.95 2.23
N LEU A 281 2.02 -6.35 1.98
CA LEU A 281 2.35 -7.26 0.87
C LEU A 281 1.78 -8.67 1.07
N ARG A 282 1.69 -9.14 2.32
CA ARG A 282 1.08 -10.43 2.67
C ARG A 282 -0.40 -10.42 2.30
N VAL A 283 -1.18 -9.48 2.81
CA VAL A 283 -2.62 -9.42 2.50
C VAL A 283 -2.87 -9.10 1.02
N ALA A 284 -2.03 -8.27 0.38
CA ALA A 284 -2.11 -8.00 -1.06
C ALA A 284 -2.05 -9.29 -1.91
N ARG A 285 -1.26 -10.27 -1.48
CA ARG A 285 -1.06 -11.55 -2.20
C ARG A 285 -2.13 -12.58 -1.90
N THR A 286 -2.88 -12.47 -0.81
CA THR A 286 -3.78 -13.56 -0.36
C THR A 286 -5.18 -13.49 -0.98
N HIS A 287 -5.72 -12.30 -1.25
CA HIS A 287 -7.17 -12.16 -1.44
C HIS A 287 -7.69 -12.03 -2.88
N HIS A 288 -6.86 -11.60 -3.83
CA HIS A 288 -7.28 -11.51 -5.24
C HIS A 288 -6.78 -12.74 -6.03
N PRO A 289 -7.58 -13.52 -6.77
CA PRO A 289 -7.10 -14.78 -7.35
C PRO A 289 -5.98 -14.61 -8.39
N SER A 290 -6.00 -13.54 -9.19
CA SER A 290 -5.12 -13.41 -10.37
C SER A 290 -3.84 -12.58 -10.18
N HIS A 291 -3.78 -11.72 -9.16
CA HIS A 291 -2.63 -10.84 -8.93
C HIS A 291 -2.54 -10.40 -7.47
N ALA A 292 -1.41 -9.82 -7.10
CA ALA A 292 -1.24 -9.10 -5.85
C ALA A 292 -1.65 -7.63 -6.05
N LEU A 293 -2.33 -7.04 -5.07
CA LEU A 293 -2.66 -5.61 -5.12
C LEU A 293 -1.37 -4.77 -5.08
N PRO A 294 -1.28 -3.67 -5.86
CA PRO A 294 -0.20 -2.71 -5.69
C PRO A 294 -0.29 -2.04 -4.32
N VAL A 295 0.84 -1.96 -3.62
CA VAL A 295 0.96 -1.34 -2.29
C VAL A 295 1.66 0.02 -2.43
N TYR A 296 0.99 1.09 -2.02
CA TYR A 296 1.54 2.45 -1.98
C TYR A 296 1.68 2.88 -0.53
N VAL A 297 2.91 2.91 -0.04
CA VAL A 297 3.19 3.09 1.39
C VAL A 297 3.16 4.57 1.76
N PHE A 298 2.30 4.95 2.70
CA PHE A 298 2.30 6.31 3.25
C PHE A 298 3.48 6.50 4.19
N THR A 299 4.33 7.47 3.89
CA THR A 299 5.41 7.93 4.76
C THR A 299 5.42 9.46 4.82
N ARG A 300 6.27 10.04 5.66
CA ARG A 300 6.44 11.50 5.77
C ARG A 300 7.86 11.87 5.35
N PRO A 301 8.09 13.10 4.84
CA PRO A 301 9.45 13.63 4.70
C PRO A 301 10.09 13.93 6.07
N THR A 302 9.30 13.95 7.15
CA THR A 302 9.72 14.27 8.52
C THR A 302 9.30 13.17 9.50
N TYR A 303 9.86 13.19 10.72
CA TYR A 303 9.36 12.32 11.78
C TYR A 303 7.91 12.68 12.15
N SER A 304 7.15 11.68 12.61
CA SER A 304 5.76 11.84 13.03
C SER A 304 5.63 12.93 14.10
N ARG A 305 4.66 13.83 13.91
CA ARG A 305 4.37 14.99 14.80
C ARG A 305 5.53 16.00 14.94
N ARG A 306 6.54 15.95 14.05
CA ARG A 306 7.68 16.88 14.00
C ARG A 306 7.88 17.38 12.58
N LEU A 307 8.52 18.55 12.45
CA LEU A 307 8.97 19.10 11.16
C LEU A 307 10.43 18.74 10.85
N THR A 308 11.12 18.05 11.76
CA THR A 308 12.48 17.55 11.53
C THR A 308 12.48 16.50 10.43
N GLY A 309 13.22 16.76 9.34
CA GLY A 309 13.38 15.84 8.21
C GLY A 309 13.96 14.49 8.63
N LEU A 310 13.54 13.41 7.96
CA LEU A 310 14.12 12.08 8.20
C LEU A 310 15.61 12.08 7.85
N SER A 311 16.43 11.40 8.67
CA SER A 311 17.85 11.23 8.36
C SER A 311 18.04 10.38 7.10
N GLN A 312 19.23 10.37 6.52
CA GLN A 312 19.53 9.46 5.40
C GLN A 312 19.30 7.98 5.78
N MET A 313 19.64 7.57 7.00
CA MET A 313 19.40 6.20 7.48
C MET A 313 17.89 5.90 7.59
N ASP A 314 17.09 6.89 7.95
CA ASP A 314 15.64 6.73 8.08
C ASP A 314 14.94 6.79 6.72
N LEU A 315 15.48 7.51 5.73
CA LEU A 315 15.05 7.41 4.33
C LEU A 315 15.33 6.02 3.74
N ILE A 316 16.49 5.42 4.09
CA ILE A 316 16.79 4.01 3.79
C ILE A 316 15.76 3.09 4.46
N SER A 317 15.50 3.31 5.75
CA SER A 317 14.60 2.47 6.54
C SER A 317 13.12 2.62 6.20
N THR A 318 12.72 3.70 5.55
CA THR A 318 11.34 3.97 5.12
C THR A 318 11.15 3.71 3.62
N ILE A 319 11.66 4.59 2.77
CA ILE A 319 11.50 4.55 1.32
C ILE A 319 12.31 3.40 0.72
N GLY A 320 13.57 3.21 1.16
CA GLY A 320 14.44 2.14 0.66
C GLY A 320 13.92 0.76 0.98
N GLU A 321 13.49 0.54 2.21
CA GLU A 321 12.88 -0.72 2.66
C GLU A 321 11.59 -1.02 1.88
N SER A 322 10.76 0.00 1.65
CA SER A 322 9.54 -0.14 0.82
C SER A 322 9.85 -0.56 -0.61
N ALA A 323 10.84 0.07 -1.25
CA ALA A 323 11.28 -0.28 -2.60
C ALA A 323 11.85 -1.70 -2.67
N ALA A 324 12.74 -2.05 -1.74
CA ALA A 324 13.39 -3.35 -1.69
C ALA A 324 12.39 -4.51 -1.48
N LEU A 325 11.35 -4.31 -0.67
CA LEU A 325 10.31 -5.31 -0.42
C LEU A 325 9.29 -5.45 -1.58
N GLY A 326 9.33 -4.57 -2.58
CA GLY A 326 8.48 -4.66 -3.78
C GLY A 326 7.19 -3.83 -3.72
N ALA A 327 7.11 -2.82 -2.86
CA ALA A 327 6.02 -1.84 -2.92
C ALA A 327 5.94 -1.17 -4.30
N ALA A 328 4.75 -0.71 -4.69
CA ALA A 328 4.55 0.02 -5.95
C ALA A 328 5.04 1.46 -5.88
N GLY A 329 5.12 2.01 -4.67
CA GLY A 329 5.64 3.32 -4.43
C GLY A 329 5.45 3.74 -2.99
N VAL A 330 5.83 4.98 -2.72
CA VAL A 330 5.57 5.68 -1.47
C VAL A 330 4.82 6.98 -1.76
N ILE A 331 3.98 7.38 -0.81
CA ILE A 331 3.31 8.68 -0.81
C ILE A 331 3.89 9.45 0.37
N LEU A 332 4.62 10.53 0.07
CA LEU A 332 5.13 11.48 1.05
C LEU A 332 4.01 12.43 1.41
N TRP A 333 3.38 12.21 2.55
CA TRP A 333 2.29 13.03 3.03
C TRP A 333 2.78 14.10 4.02
N GLY A 334 2.11 15.24 4.03
CA GLY A 334 2.33 16.29 5.03
C GLY A 334 1.06 17.02 5.41
N ASP A 335 1.09 17.65 6.58
CA ASP A 335 0.00 18.49 7.09
C ASP A 335 0.31 19.98 6.90
N ALA A 336 -0.65 20.84 7.26
CA ALA A 336 -0.51 22.30 7.14
C ALA A 336 0.68 22.89 7.94
N GLY A 337 1.30 22.10 8.84
CA GLY A 337 2.50 22.49 9.58
C GLY A 337 3.67 22.90 8.67
N PHE A 338 3.79 22.28 7.49
CA PHE A 338 4.86 22.55 6.52
C PHE A 338 4.84 23.95 5.90
N THR A 339 3.72 24.66 6.00
CA THR A 339 3.54 26.00 5.41
C THR A 339 3.18 27.05 6.45
N THR A 340 3.59 26.85 7.70
CA THR A 340 3.29 27.78 8.80
C THR A 340 4.06 29.10 8.68
N SER A 341 5.32 29.07 8.24
CA SER A 341 6.18 30.25 8.14
C SER A 341 7.21 30.15 7.00
N MET A 342 7.84 31.27 6.68
CA MET A 342 8.93 31.35 5.70
C MET A 342 10.08 30.42 6.10
N GLU A 343 10.42 30.37 7.39
CA GLU A 343 11.48 29.53 7.95
C GLU A 343 11.18 28.05 7.74
N THR A 344 9.94 27.61 7.97
CA THR A 344 9.55 26.22 7.74
C THR A 344 9.66 25.83 6.27
N CYS A 345 9.17 26.67 5.35
CA CYS A 345 9.32 26.42 3.91
C CYS A 345 10.78 26.42 3.47
N GLN A 346 11.61 27.33 4.01
CA GLN A 346 13.03 27.39 3.69
C GLN A 346 13.78 26.17 4.23
N TYR A 347 13.48 25.75 5.46
CA TYR A 347 14.01 24.51 6.02
C TYR A 347 13.65 23.30 5.16
N LEU A 348 12.38 23.19 4.75
CA LEU A 348 11.91 22.11 3.88
C LEU A 348 12.67 22.13 2.55
N LYS A 349 12.78 23.29 1.91
CA LYS A 349 13.54 23.47 0.66
C LYS A 349 14.98 22.97 0.78
N ASP A 350 15.68 23.38 1.83
CA ASP A 350 17.06 22.98 2.09
C ASP A 350 17.17 21.48 2.35
N TYR A 351 16.24 20.91 3.13
CA TYR A 351 16.19 19.48 3.42
C TYR A 351 15.93 18.65 2.16
N LEU A 352 14.99 19.09 1.32
CA LEU A 352 14.67 18.46 0.05
C LEU A 352 15.92 18.37 -0.83
N MET A 353 16.59 19.49 -1.05
CA MET A 353 17.76 19.55 -1.92
C MET A 353 18.98 18.80 -1.39
N ARG A 354 19.22 18.83 -0.07
CA ARG A 354 20.42 18.23 0.53
C ARG A 354 20.29 16.74 0.81
N VAL A 355 19.09 16.27 1.14
CA VAL A 355 18.91 14.92 1.69
C VAL A 355 17.88 14.12 0.91
N LEU A 356 16.64 14.61 0.81
CA LEU A 356 15.54 13.79 0.28
C LEU A 356 15.65 13.54 -1.22
N ILE A 357 15.87 14.58 -2.02
CA ILE A 357 15.91 14.49 -3.49
C ILE A 357 17.04 13.60 -3.98
N PRO A 358 18.31 13.74 -3.52
CA PRO A 358 19.38 12.83 -3.89
C PRO A 358 19.01 11.36 -3.61
N TYR A 359 18.37 11.09 -2.47
CA TYR A 359 17.97 9.75 -2.08
C TYR A 359 16.82 9.22 -2.95
N VAL A 360 15.78 10.01 -3.18
CA VAL A 360 14.62 9.65 -4.03
C VAL A 360 15.05 9.34 -5.46
N VAL A 361 15.94 10.16 -6.03
CA VAL A 361 16.49 9.92 -7.37
C VAL A 361 17.29 8.62 -7.38
N ASN A 362 18.14 8.37 -6.38
CA ASN A 362 18.91 7.13 -6.28
C ASN A 362 18.01 5.88 -6.27
N VAL A 363 17.07 5.79 -5.32
CA VAL A 363 16.23 4.59 -5.16
C VAL A 363 15.30 4.35 -6.36
N SER A 364 14.73 5.42 -6.93
CA SER A 364 13.78 5.30 -8.06
C SER A 364 14.48 4.80 -9.32
N TRP A 365 15.68 5.32 -9.60
CA TRP A 365 16.49 4.86 -10.73
C TRP A 365 17.08 3.48 -10.51
N ALA A 366 17.50 3.13 -9.29
CA ALA A 366 17.96 1.78 -8.97
C ALA A 366 16.84 0.73 -9.20
N ALA A 367 15.61 1.03 -8.78
CA ALA A 367 14.45 0.19 -9.05
C ALA A 367 14.17 0.07 -10.56
N HIS A 368 14.27 1.18 -11.30
CA HIS A 368 14.10 1.19 -12.75
C HIS A 368 15.16 0.34 -13.48
N TYR A 369 16.44 0.53 -13.18
CA TYR A 369 17.52 -0.24 -13.80
C TYR A 369 17.44 -1.72 -13.43
N CYS A 370 17.08 -2.06 -12.19
CA CYS A 370 16.89 -3.46 -11.82
C CYS A 370 15.76 -4.12 -12.62
N SER A 371 14.63 -3.43 -12.79
CA SER A 371 13.53 -3.90 -13.61
C SER A 371 13.95 -4.18 -15.05
N TRP A 372 14.69 -3.26 -15.68
CA TRP A 372 15.18 -3.45 -17.05
C TRP A 372 16.22 -4.57 -17.16
N ALA A 373 17.23 -4.56 -16.29
CA ALA A 373 18.37 -5.48 -16.38
C ALA A 373 18.03 -6.92 -16.00
N GLN A 374 17.11 -7.12 -15.04
CA GLN A 374 16.80 -8.46 -14.52
C GLN A 374 15.37 -8.93 -14.82
N CYS A 375 14.42 -8.01 -15.03
CA CYS A 375 13.01 -8.33 -15.23
C CYS A 375 12.48 -7.91 -16.62
N HIS A 376 13.36 -7.64 -17.58
CA HIS A 376 13.03 -7.21 -18.95
C HIS A 376 12.12 -5.97 -19.04
N GLY A 377 12.06 -5.13 -17.99
CA GLY A 377 11.11 -4.02 -17.92
C GLY A 377 9.65 -4.47 -17.72
N HIS A 378 9.43 -5.75 -17.45
CA HIS A 378 8.12 -6.41 -17.38
C HIS A 378 7.79 -6.92 -15.97
N GLY A 379 8.56 -6.49 -14.98
CA GLY A 379 8.33 -6.75 -13.57
C GLY A 379 9.15 -5.81 -12.70
N ARG A 380 8.98 -5.92 -11.38
CA ARG A 380 9.80 -5.22 -10.40
C ARG A 380 10.71 -6.17 -9.66
N CYS A 381 11.84 -5.64 -9.21
CA CYS A 381 12.72 -6.38 -8.33
C CYS A 381 12.19 -6.38 -6.89
N VAL A 382 12.27 -7.54 -6.25
CA VAL A 382 11.85 -7.79 -4.88
C VAL A 382 12.98 -8.53 -4.17
N ARG A 383 13.33 -8.09 -2.96
CA ARG A 383 14.38 -8.70 -2.13
C ARG A 383 14.03 -10.17 -1.87
N ARG A 384 14.99 -11.07 -2.12
CA ARG A 384 14.79 -12.51 -1.96
C ARG A 384 14.54 -12.90 -0.50
N ASP A 385 15.35 -12.37 0.40
CA ASP A 385 15.21 -12.57 1.84
C ASP A 385 14.71 -11.28 2.50
N PRO A 386 13.45 -11.21 2.94
CA PRO A 386 12.91 -10.01 3.57
C PRO A 386 13.60 -9.66 4.90
N SER A 387 14.42 -10.55 5.49
CA SER A 387 15.16 -10.27 6.73
C SER A 387 16.51 -9.58 6.53
N THR A 388 17.08 -9.60 5.31
CA THR A 388 18.41 -9.02 5.06
C THR A 388 18.37 -7.49 4.90
N ASN A 389 19.53 -6.86 5.06
CA ASN A 389 19.71 -5.41 4.93
C ASN A 389 20.17 -5.03 3.52
N THR A 390 19.53 -5.58 2.50
CA THR A 390 19.83 -5.26 1.10
C THR A 390 18.80 -4.30 0.55
N PHE A 391 19.24 -3.28 -0.19
CA PHE A 391 18.40 -2.22 -0.74
C PHE A 391 18.66 -2.03 -2.24
N LEU A 392 17.68 -1.45 -2.94
CA LEU A 392 17.85 -1.03 -4.33
C LEU A 392 18.43 0.39 -4.35
N HIS A 393 19.75 0.50 -4.42
CA HIS A 393 20.46 1.78 -4.55
C HIS A 393 21.45 1.75 -5.71
N LEU A 394 21.65 2.90 -6.34
CA LEU A 394 22.73 3.09 -7.31
C LEU A 394 24.07 3.11 -6.57
N SER A 395 25.02 2.28 -7.01
CA SER A 395 26.36 2.26 -6.46
C SER A 395 27.13 3.54 -6.84
N ALA A 396 27.79 4.16 -5.85
CA ALA A 396 28.65 5.32 -6.07
C ALA A 396 29.92 5.00 -6.89
N SER A 397 30.26 3.72 -7.06
CA SER A 397 31.36 3.29 -7.96
C SER A 397 30.96 3.35 -9.43
N SER A 398 29.67 3.28 -9.73
CA SER A 398 29.14 3.08 -11.08
C SER A 398 28.32 4.28 -11.56
N PHE A 399 27.72 5.02 -10.62
CA PHE A 399 26.87 6.16 -10.90
C PHE A 399 27.28 7.38 -10.10
N ARG A 400 27.07 8.55 -10.72
CA ARG A 400 27.11 9.85 -10.05
C ARG A 400 25.78 10.56 -10.29
N LEU A 401 25.24 11.20 -9.25
CA LEU A 401 24.12 12.13 -9.43
C LEU A 401 24.66 13.48 -9.87
N VAL A 402 24.17 13.98 -11.00
CA VAL A 402 24.55 15.27 -11.56
C VAL A 402 23.32 16.17 -11.71
N PRO A 403 23.47 17.50 -11.58
CA PRO A 403 22.38 18.43 -11.86
C PRO A 403 21.84 18.23 -13.28
N SER A 404 20.51 18.27 -13.45
CA SER A 404 19.95 18.45 -14.79
C SER A 404 19.95 19.93 -15.17
N HIS A 405 20.32 20.21 -16.42
CA HIS A 405 20.29 21.55 -17.00
C HIS A 405 19.15 21.71 -18.02
N THR A 406 18.35 20.67 -18.23
CA THR A 406 17.22 20.70 -19.16
C THR A 406 16.00 21.32 -18.49
N PRO A 407 15.38 22.36 -19.08
CA PRO A 407 14.13 22.90 -18.57
C PRO A 407 13.04 21.82 -18.52
N GLY A 408 12.45 21.60 -17.34
CA GLY A 408 11.37 20.64 -17.14
C GLY A 408 11.81 19.26 -16.65
N GLU A 409 13.10 18.98 -16.55
CA GLU A 409 13.61 17.75 -15.95
C GLU A 409 13.71 17.83 -14.42
N PRO A 410 13.77 16.67 -13.72
CA PRO A 410 14.13 16.60 -12.30
C PRO A 410 15.46 17.31 -12.01
N PRO A 411 15.65 17.87 -10.80
CA PRO A 411 16.85 18.63 -10.46
C PRO A 411 18.14 17.80 -10.51
N LEU A 412 18.04 16.47 -10.33
CA LEU A 412 19.15 15.55 -10.42
C LEU A 412 18.82 14.40 -11.38
N ARG A 413 19.83 13.96 -12.12
CA ARG A 413 19.80 12.72 -12.92
C ARG A 413 21.01 11.85 -12.60
N PRO A 414 20.89 10.51 -12.67
CA PRO A 414 22.05 9.65 -12.62
C PRO A 414 22.83 9.71 -13.94
N GLU A 415 24.15 9.64 -13.84
CA GLU A 415 25.08 9.46 -14.94
C GLU A 415 26.00 8.28 -14.61
N GLY A 416 26.10 7.33 -15.54
CA GLY A 416 26.77 6.06 -15.34
C GLY A 416 25.97 4.88 -15.92
N GLU A 417 26.51 3.68 -15.77
CA GLU A 417 25.92 2.43 -16.25
C GLU A 417 26.11 1.33 -15.21
N LEU A 418 25.28 0.28 -15.26
CA LEU A 418 25.42 -0.87 -14.37
C LEU A 418 26.73 -1.62 -14.68
N SER A 419 27.59 -1.77 -13.69
CA SER A 419 28.77 -2.62 -13.79
C SER A 419 28.40 -4.10 -13.63
N TRP A 420 29.33 -5.00 -13.97
CA TRP A 420 29.18 -6.43 -13.69
C TRP A 420 28.97 -6.73 -12.20
N ALA A 421 29.60 -5.97 -11.31
CA ALA A 421 29.42 -6.13 -9.87
C ALA A 421 28.01 -5.71 -9.42
N ASP A 422 27.43 -4.68 -10.04
CA ASP A 422 26.05 -4.27 -9.76
C ASP A 422 25.07 -5.36 -10.24
N LEU A 423 25.27 -5.91 -11.44
CA LEU A 423 24.43 -6.98 -11.98
C LEU A 423 24.49 -8.25 -11.12
N ASP A 424 25.67 -8.66 -10.67
CA ASP A 424 25.84 -9.80 -9.75
C ASP A 424 25.11 -9.56 -8.43
N HIS A 425 25.24 -8.35 -7.86
CA HIS A 425 24.52 -7.96 -6.65
C HIS A 425 23.00 -8.08 -6.81
N LEU A 426 22.45 -7.55 -7.91
CA LEU A 426 21.02 -7.62 -8.20
C LEU A 426 20.55 -9.09 -8.33
N GLN A 427 21.25 -9.90 -9.13
CA GLN A 427 20.89 -11.31 -9.34
C GLN A 427 20.92 -12.12 -8.03
N LYS A 428 21.92 -11.86 -7.19
CA LYS A 428 22.12 -12.55 -5.91
C LYS A 428 21.05 -12.22 -4.88
N HIS A 429 20.64 -10.95 -4.79
CA HIS A 429 19.81 -10.47 -3.68
C HIS A 429 18.35 -10.19 -4.04
N PHE A 430 18.04 -10.03 -5.32
CA PHE A 430 16.70 -9.71 -5.81
C PHE A 430 16.17 -10.77 -6.78
N GLN A 431 14.85 -10.86 -6.85
CA GLN A 431 14.10 -11.67 -7.81
C GLN A 431 12.97 -10.85 -8.41
N CYS A 432 12.40 -11.30 -9.52
CA CYS A 432 11.33 -10.55 -10.19
C CYS A 432 9.94 -10.91 -9.65
N GLN A 433 9.12 -9.87 -9.46
CA GLN A 433 7.67 -9.98 -9.42
C GLN A 433 7.12 -9.38 -10.72
N CYS A 434 6.58 -10.23 -11.59
CA CYS A 434 6.14 -9.82 -12.92
C CYS A 434 4.85 -9.00 -12.91
N TYR A 435 4.69 -8.13 -13.90
CA TYR A 435 3.43 -7.45 -14.14
C TYR A 435 2.41 -8.40 -14.77
N LEU A 436 1.13 -8.08 -14.61
CA LEU A 436 0.03 -8.78 -15.28
C LEU A 436 0.30 -8.88 -16.79
N GLY A 437 0.13 -10.10 -17.32
CA GLY A 437 0.45 -10.42 -18.71
C GLY A 437 1.85 -11.01 -18.92
N TRP A 438 2.73 -10.98 -17.91
CA TRP A 438 4.09 -11.49 -18.01
C TRP A 438 4.35 -12.69 -17.09
N GLY A 439 5.37 -13.48 -17.40
CA GLY A 439 5.83 -14.61 -16.59
C GLY A 439 7.24 -15.06 -16.92
N GLY A 440 7.72 -16.10 -16.22
CA GLY A 440 9.12 -16.50 -16.21
C GLY A 440 9.88 -15.85 -15.05
N GLU A 441 11.03 -16.43 -14.67
CA GLU A 441 11.87 -15.94 -13.57
C GLU A 441 12.33 -14.48 -13.75
N GLN A 442 12.45 -14.03 -15.01
CA GLN A 442 12.88 -12.70 -15.41
C GLN A 442 11.78 -11.93 -16.16
N CYS A 443 10.52 -12.39 -16.07
CA CYS A 443 9.36 -11.78 -16.75
C CYS A 443 9.49 -11.72 -18.28
N GLN A 444 10.22 -12.66 -18.87
CA GLN A 444 10.55 -12.70 -20.29
C GLN A 444 9.44 -13.27 -21.20
N TRP A 445 8.39 -13.87 -20.62
CA TRP A 445 7.30 -14.50 -21.38
C TRP A 445 6.03 -13.66 -21.39
N ASP A 446 5.57 -13.26 -22.58
CA ASP A 446 4.26 -12.64 -22.77
C ASP A 446 3.15 -13.72 -22.73
N ARG A 447 2.45 -13.79 -21.60
CA ARG A 447 1.31 -14.68 -21.38
C ARG A 447 0.03 -14.16 -22.04
N GLY A 448 -0.04 -12.87 -22.39
CA GLY A 448 -1.17 -12.28 -23.12
C GLY A 448 -1.22 -12.72 -24.58
N ARG A 449 -0.06 -12.88 -25.23
CA ARG A 449 0.03 -13.41 -26.61
C ARG A 449 -0.02 -14.93 -26.71
N ALA A 450 0.44 -15.66 -25.69
CA ALA A 450 0.37 -17.13 -25.67
C ALA A 450 -1.06 -17.67 -25.47
N GLY A 451 -2.00 -16.84 -24.99
CA GLY A 451 -3.38 -17.18 -24.65
C GLY A 451 -4.41 -16.82 -25.73
N GLY A 452 -4.10 -17.05 -27.01
CA GLY A 452 -5.11 -17.07 -28.08
C GLY A 452 -6.11 -18.22 -27.87
N GLY A 453 -7.08 -18.00 -26.99
CA GLY A 453 -8.14 -18.96 -26.66
C GLY A 453 -8.14 -19.35 -25.17
N THR A 454 -9.21 -18.96 -24.48
CA THR A 454 -9.56 -19.27 -23.07
C THR A 454 -8.91 -18.39 -21.99
N ARG A 455 -9.74 -17.54 -21.37
CA ARG A 455 -9.46 -16.87 -20.09
C ARG A 455 -9.38 -17.93 -18.99
N GLY A 456 -8.21 -18.56 -18.84
CA GLY A 456 -7.91 -19.38 -17.68
C GLY A 456 -7.69 -18.48 -16.48
N ALA A 457 -8.65 -18.48 -15.55
CA ALA A 457 -8.42 -17.97 -14.20
C ALA A 457 -7.15 -18.65 -13.63
N TRP A 458 -6.35 -17.91 -12.85
CA TRP A 458 -5.41 -18.52 -11.92
C TRP A 458 -6.22 -19.43 -11.01
N ALA A 459 -6.31 -20.72 -11.36
CA ALA A 459 -6.87 -21.73 -10.51
C ALA A 459 -5.92 -21.83 -9.33
N GLY A 460 -6.32 -21.25 -8.20
CA GLY A 460 -5.71 -21.56 -6.91
C GLY A 460 -5.76 -23.07 -6.75
N SER A 461 -4.60 -23.70 -6.88
CA SER A 461 -4.50 -25.15 -6.78
C SER A 461 -4.76 -25.60 -5.35
N HIS A 462 -6.01 -25.99 -5.12
CA HIS A 462 -6.38 -27.33 -4.67
C HIS A 462 -5.68 -27.87 -3.43
N LEU A 463 -6.18 -27.49 -2.26
CA LEU A 463 -6.16 -28.35 -1.06
C LEU A 463 -7.18 -29.50 -1.13
N THR A 464 -7.99 -29.57 -2.20
CA THR A 464 -8.98 -30.64 -2.43
C THR A 464 -8.55 -31.70 -3.44
N GLY A 465 -7.47 -31.48 -4.19
CA GLY A 465 -7.00 -32.41 -5.24
C GLY A 465 -6.06 -33.52 -4.76
N LEU A 466 -5.38 -33.32 -3.63
CA LEU A 466 -4.42 -34.29 -3.08
C LEU A 466 -5.10 -35.47 -2.36
N LEU A 467 -6.35 -35.32 -1.91
CA LEU A 467 -7.14 -36.40 -1.32
C LEU A 467 -7.79 -37.32 -2.36
N ALA A 468 -8.02 -36.84 -3.58
CA ALA A 468 -8.62 -37.64 -4.66
C ALA A 468 -7.58 -38.51 -5.39
N ALA A 469 -6.32 -38.07 -5.50
CA ALA A 469 -5.26 -38.84 -6.14
C ALA A 469 -4.72 -39.98 -5.25
N ALA A 470 -4.84 -39.86 -3.92
CA ALA A 470 -4.45 -40.93 -2.98
C ALA A 470 -5.47 -42.08 -2.91
N ALA A 471 -6.74 -41.83 -3.25
CA ALA A 471 -7.80 -42.84 -3.18
C ALA A 471 -7.87 -43.78 -4.40
N LEU A 472 -7.25 -43.41 -5.53
CA LEU A 472 -7.26 -44.22 -6.76
C LEU A 472 -6.00 -45.09 -6.97
N ALA A 473 -4.99 -44.94 -6.12
CA ALA A 473 -3.78 -45.77 -6.15
C ALA A 473 -3.82 -46.96 -5.16
N LEU A 474 -4.85 -47.06 -4.31
CA LEU A 474 -4.98 -48.10 -3.28
C LEU A 474 -6.01 -49.21 -3.62
N THR A 475 -6.57 -49.22 -4.83
CA THR A 475 -7.50 -50.28 -5.27
C THR A 475 -6.92 -51.19 -6.36
N TRP A 476 -5.63 -51.07 -6.67
CA TRP A 476 -4.91 -51.95 -7.59
C TRP A 476 -3.60 -52.44 -6.97
N THR A 477 -3.69 -53.02 -5.76
CA THR A 477 -2.78 -54.08 -5.25
C THR A 477 -3.25 -54.45 -3.84
N LEU A 478 -4.22 -55.37 -3.77
CA LEU A 478 -4.36 -56.49 -2.81
C LEU A 478 -5.76 -57.09 -2.92
#